data_AF-A0A401ILS4-F1
#
_entry.id   AF-A0A401ILS4-F1
#
_cell.length_a   1.000
_cell.length_b   1.000
_cell.length_c   1.000
_cell.angle_alpha   90.00
_cell.angle_beta   90.00
_cell.angle_gamma   90.00
#
_symmetry.space_group_name_H-M   'P 1'
#
loop_
_entity.id
_entity.type
_entity.pdbx_description
1 polymer ?
#
loop_
_entity_poly.entity_id
_entity_poly.type
_entity_poly.pdbx_seq_one_letter_code
_entity_poly.pdbx_strand_id
1 'polypeptide(L)'
;MDIENYQSMIQAFVDGRLPIQEFETQYLAAFKSQSTGMNPELFQLLDSLFSDVDAYSPDCLPEEETPFIISALSLYKQAAITLEKLNQILVKQTQQIVK
;
A
#
# COMPACT_ATOMS: atom_id res chain seq x y z
N MET A 1 -0.97 1.97 -13.29
CA MET A 1 -2.23 1.64 -12.57
C MET A 1 -2.81 2.95 -12.03
N ASP A 2 -4.13 3.12 -12.01
CA ASP A 2 -4.75 4.32 -11.38
C ASP A 2 -4.91 4.14 -9.87
N ILE A 3 -5.36 5.18 -9.18
CA ILE A 3 -5.41 5.20 -7.72
C ILE A 3 -6.53 4.32 -7.16
N GLU A 4 -7.67 4.23 -7.84
CA GLU A 4 -8.79 3.39 -7.46
C GLU A 4 -8.42 1.90 -7.50
N ASN A 5 -7.59 1.50 -8.46
CA ASN A 5 -7.06 0.14 -8.53
C ASN A 5 -6.08 -0.15 -7.38
N TYR A 6 -5.21 0.79 -7.01
CA TYR A 6 -4.37 0.64 -5.80
C TYR A 6 -5.23 0.49 -4.55
N GLN A 7 -6.23 1.36 -4.37
CA GLN A 7 -7.15 1.29 -3.24
C GLN A 7 -7.84 -0.07 -3.15
N SER A 8 -8.36 -0.56 -4.28
CA SER A 8 -9.07 -1.85 -4.35
C SER A 8 -8.14 -3.03 -4.02
N MET A 9 -6.90 -3.01 -4.53
CA MET A 9 -5.89 -4.03 -4.26
C MET A 9 -5.48 -4.04 -2.79
N ILE A 10 -5.18 -2.87 -2.20
CA ILE A 10 -4.80 -2.75 -0.79
C ILE A 10 -5.97 -3.17 0.12
N GLN A 11 -7.20 -2.78 -0.21
CA GLN A 11 -8.41 -3.21 0.51
C GLN A 11 -8.57 -4.73 0.46
N ALA A 12 -8.42 -5.35 -0.71
CA ALA A 12 -8.52 -6.80 -0.85
C ALA A 12 -7.46 -7.53 0.00
N PHE A 13 -6.24 -7.00 0.08
CA PHE A 13 -5.19 -7.52 0.96
C PHE A 13 -5.56 -7.38 2.43
N VAL A 14 -5.96 -6.18 2.87
CA VAL A 14 -6.35 -5.91 4.27
C VAL A 14 -7.54 -6.76 4.71
N ASP A 15 -8.50 -7.01 3.82
CA ASP A 15 -9.67 -7.87 4.09
C ASP A 15 -9.33 -9.38 4.09
N GLY A 16 -8.09 -9.76 3.78
CA GLY A 16 -7.66 -11.15 3.63
C GLY A 16 -8.21 -11.85 2.36
N ARG A 17 -8.74 -11.09 1.39
CA ARG A 17 -9.23 -11.61 0.11
C ARG A 17 -8.13 -11.77 -0.93
N LEU A 18 -6.99 -11.10 -0.75
CA LEU A 18 -5.79 -11.22 -1.56
C LEU A 18 -4.66 -11.78 -0.69
N PRO A 19 -4.09 -12.96 -1.00
CA PRO A 19 -2.98 -13.54 -0.25
C PRO A 19 -1.74 -12.65 -0.28
N ILE A 20 -0.94 -12.67 0.80
CA ILE A 20 0.23 -11.78 0.97
C ILE A 20 1.26 -11.89 -0.17
N GLN A 21 1.55 -13.10 -0.65
CA GLN A 21 2.49 -13.33 -1.76
C GLN A 21 1.97 -12.75 -3.09
N GLU A 22 0.66 -12.86 -3.32
CA GLU A 22 0.03 -12.28 -4.51
C GLU A 22 -0.01 -10.76 -4.41
N PHE A 23 -0.33 -10.23 -3.24
CA PHE A 23 -0.30 -8.80 -2.97
C PHE A 23 1.10 -8.21 -3.19
N GLU A 24 2.13 -8.80 -2.59
CA GLU A 24 3.53 -8.39 -2.76
C GLU A 24 3.91 -8.32 -4.25
N THR A 25 3.69 -9.43 -4.97
CA THR A 25 4.02 -9.53 -6.39
C THR A 25 3.29 -8.48 -7.23
N GLN A 26 1.98 -8.35 -7.04
CA GLN A 26 1.14 -7.42 -7.81
C GLN A 26 1.47 -5.96 -7.49
N TYR A 27 1.66 -5.63 -6.21
CA TYR A 27 1.93 -4.28 -5.76
C TYR A 27 3.28 -3.79 -6.27
N LEU A 28 4.35 -4.59 -6.09
CA LEU A 28 5.69 -4.22 -6.54
C LEU A 28 5.73 -4.05 -8.07
N ALA A 29 5.08 -4.94 -8.82
CA ALA A 29 5.01 -4.84 -10.27
C ALA A 29 4.23 -3.59 -10.72
N ALA A 30 3.07 -3.33 -10.11
CA ALA A 30 2.25 -2.16 -10.42
C ALA A 30 3.02 -0.86 -10.16
N PHE A 31 3.68 -0.75 -9.01
CA PHE A 31 4.42 0.45 -8.62
C PHE A 31 5.63 0.69 -9.52
N LYS A 32 6.43 -0.35 -9.82
CA LYS A 32 7.58 -0.26 -10.75
C LYS A 32 7.18 0.10 -12.18
N SER A 33 5.97 -0.27 -12.59
CA SER A 33 5.43 0.06 -13.92
C SER A 33 4.82 1.48 -14.00
N GLN A 34 4.73 2.21 -12.89
CA GLN A 34 4.08 3.50 -12.84
C GLN A 34 4.93 4.57 -13.55
N SER A 35 4.49 4.99 -14.74
CA SER A 35 5.34 5.77 -15.64
C SER A 35 5.27 7.29 -15.47
N THR A 36 4.23 7.87 -14.86
CA THR A 36 4.09 9.32 -14.51
C THR A 36 2.65 9.68 -14.14
N GLY A 37 2.41 10.88 -13.58
CA GLY A 37 1.08 11.51 -13.50
C GLY A 37 0.31 11.35 -12.19
N MET A 38 0.91 10.74 -11.17
CA MET A 38 0.28 10.63 -9.84
C MET A 38 0.49 11.90 -9.02
N ASN A 39 -0.52 12.30 -8.25
CA ASN A 39 -0.38 13.38 -7.27
C ASN A 39 0.79 13.07 -6.32
N PRO A 40 1.68 14.03 -6.01
CA PRO A 40 2.84 13.80 -5.14
C PRO A 40 2.51 13.23 -3.76
N GLU A 41 1.41 13.66 -3.15
CA GLU A 41 0.96 13.16 -1.84
C GLU A 41 0.53 11.68 -1.93
N LEU A 42 -0.21 11.32 -2.99
CA LEU A 42 -0.59 9.94 -3.25
C LEU A 42 0.62 9.07 -3.58
N PHE A 43 1.56 9.59 -4.37
CA PHE A 43 2.78 8.89 -4.71
C PHE A 43 3.61 8.59 -3.46
N GLN A 44 3.87 9.58 -2.61
CA GLN A 44 4.63 9.38 -1.36
C GLN A 44 3.96 8.36 -0.42
N LEU A 45 2.62 8.38 -0.35
CA LEU A 45 1.89 7.40 0.45
C LEU A 45 2.09 5.98 -0.07
N LEU A 46 1.98 5.77 -1.38
CA LEU A 46 2.18 4.46 -2.00
C LEU A 46 3.65 4.02 -2.02
N ASP A 47 4.60 4.96 -2.11
CA ASP A 47 6.05 4.72 -2.04
C ASP A 47 6.47 4.25 -0.63
N SER A 48 5.85 4.81 0.42
CA SER A 48 6.04 4.31 1.79
C SER A 48 5.59 2.86 1.91
N LEU A 49 4.40 2.52 1.40
CA LEU A 49 3.93 1.13 1.41
C LEU A 49 4.76 0.23 0.49
N PHE A 50 5.27 0.75 -0.63
CA PHE A 50 6.21 0.01 -1.48
C PHE A 50 7.45 -0.42 -0.71
N SER A 51 8.00 0.48 0.10
CA SER A 51 9.18 0.19 0.94
C SER A 51 8.86 -0.88 1.99
N ASP A 52 7.66 -0.82 2.61
CA ASP A 52 7.21 -1.86 3.54
C ASP A 52 7.03 -3.22 2.83
N VAL A 53 6.46 -3.24 1.62
CA VAL A 53 6.27 -4.46 0.82
C VAL A 53 7.63 -5.05 0.40
N ASP A 54 8.59 -4.22 -0.02
CA ASP A 54 9.94 -4.66 -0.40
C ASP A 54 10.76 -5.17 0.80
N ALA A 55 10.45 -4.66 2.01
CA ALA A 55 11.05 -5.11 3.27
C ALA A 55 10.37 -6.37 3.86
N TYR A 56 9.27 -6.85 3.30
CA TYR A 56 8.57 -8.01 3.85
C TYR A 56 9.39 -9.29 3.68
N SER A 57 9.44 -10.10 4.75
CA SER A 57 10.01 -11.45 4.72
C SER A 57 9.05 -12.46 5.33
N PRO A 58 8.77 -13.60 4.66
CA PRO A 58 7.77 -14.57 5.09
C PRO A 58 8.12 -15.27 6.40
N ASP A 59 9.41 -15.42 6.70
CA ASP A 59 9.90 -16.10 7.90
C ASP A 59 10.18 -15.15 9.07
N CYS A 60 10.03 -13.83 8.86
CA CYS A 60 10.29 -12.84 9.90
C CYS A 60 9.16 -12.79 10.93
N LEU A 61 9.51 -12.98 12.20
CA LEU A 61 8.59 -12.80 13.31
C LEU A 61 8.56 -11.33 13.77
N PRO A 62 7.45 -10.84 14.36
CA PRO A 62 7.34 -9.45 14.82
C PRO A 62 8.46 -8.99 15.78
N GLU A 63 8.99 -9.90 16.60
CA GLU A 63 10.09 -9.64 17.54
C GLU A 63 11.47 -9.58 16.87
N GLU A 64 11.59 -10.00 15.61
CA GLU A 64 12.83 -10.04 14.82
C GLU A 64 12.92 -8.91 13.79
N GLU A 65 11.91 -8.03 13.77
CA GLU A 65 11.83 -6.95 12.79
C GLU A 65 13.02 -5.99 12.88
N THR A 66 13.42 -5.50 11.71
CA THR A 66 14.45 -4.49 11.54
C THR A 66 13.94 -3.42 10.58
N PRO A 67 14.65 -2.28 10.42
CA PRO A 67 14.27 -1.29 9.42
C PRO A 67 14.23 -1.80 7.97
N PHE A 68 14.79 -2.99 7.69
CA PHE A 68 14.86 -3.56 6.34
C PHE A 68 14.14 -4.91 6.22
N ILE A 69 13.60 -5.43 7.31
CA ILE A 69 12.92 -6.74 7.34
C ILE A 69 11.70 -6.60 8.26
N ILE A 70 10.51 -6.76 7.71
CA ILE A 70 9.25 -6.71 8.47
C ILE A 70 8.49 -8.03 8.37
N SER A 71 7.73 -8.34 9.42
CA SER A 71 6.85 -9.50 9.44
C SER A 71 5.57 -9.26 8.64
N ALA A 72 4.84 -10.34 8.37
CA ALA A 72 3.50 -10.26 7.79
C ALA A 72 2.56 -9.36 8.62
N LEU A 73 2.66 -9.42 9.94
CA LEU A 73 1.80 -8.65 10.84
C LEU A 73 2.02 -7.14 10.66
N SER A 74 3.26 -6.70 10.58
CA SER A 74 3.59 -5.29 10.32
C SER A 74 3.18 -4.87 8.92
N LEU A 75 3.35 -5.72 7.90
CA LEU A 75 2.87 -5.41 6.56
C LEU A 75 1.34 -5.20 6.52
N TYR A 76 0.57 -6.09 7.17
CA TYR A 76 -0.89 -5.92 7.28
C TYR A 76 -1.27 -4.61 7.95
N LYS A 77 -0.59 -4.26 9.05
CA LYS A 77 -0.82 -3.01 9.78
C LYS A 77 -0.53 -1.78 8.91
N GLN A 78 0.60 -1.78 8.20
CA GLN A 78 0.98 -0.65 7.35
C GLN A 78 0.07 -0.52 6.12
N ALA A 79 -0.35 -1.64 5.52
CA ALA A 79 -1.34 -1.63 4.45
C ALA A 79 -2.68 -1.03 4.92
N ALA A 80 -3.14 -1.38 6.12
CA ALA A 80 -4.37 -0.84 6.70
C ALA A 80 -4.27 0.68 6.96
N ILE A 81 -3.15 1.14 7.52
CA ILE A 81 -2.89 2.58 7.74
C ILE A 81 -2.85 3.33 6.40
N THR A 82 -2.18 2.76 5.41
CA THR A 82 -2.08 3.34 4.07
C THR A 82 -3.45 3.44 3.41
N LEU A 83 -4.26 2.40 3.51
CA LEU A 83 -5.63 2.36 3.00
C LEU A 83 -6.52 3.44 3.64
N GLU A 84 -6.43 3.60 4.96
CA GLU A 84 -7.18 4.63 5.68
C GLU A 84 -6.80 6.03 5.18
N LYS A 85 -5.49 6.32 5.09
CA LYS A 85 -4.98 7.60 4.58
C LYS A 85 -5.41 7.84 3.13
N LEU A 86 -5.34 6.79 2.30
CA LEU A 86 -5.74 6.85 0.90
C LEU A 86 -7.23 7.21 0.77
N ASN A 87 -8.09 6.54 1.53
CA ASN A 87 -9.52 6.83 1.59
C ASN A 87 -9.78 8.28 2.02
N GLN A 88 -9.05 8.80 3.01
CA GLN A 88 -9.18 10.19 3.44
C GLN A 88 -8.79 11.19 2.34
N ILE A 89 -7.72 10.93 1.59
CA ILE A 89 -7.27 11.80 0.49
C ILE A 89 -8.33 11.80 -0.64
N LEU A 90 -8.82 10.63 -1.04
CA LEU A 90 -9.83 10.49 -2.10
C LEU A 90 -11.15 11.19 -1.73
N VAL A 91 -11.58 11.07 -0.47
CA VAL A 91 -12.77 11.79 0.03
C VAL A 91 -12.55 13.31 0.01
N LYS A 92 -11.38 13.80 0.44
CA LYS A 92 -11.04 15.23 0.41
C LYS A 92 -11.02 15.80 -1.02
N GLN A 93 -10.46 15.06 -1.97
CA GLN A 93 -10.44 15.46 -3.38
C GLN A 93 -11.87 15.56 -3.96
N THR A 94 -12.77 14.67 -3.58
CA THR A 94 -14.18 14.70 -4.00
C THR A 94 -14.92 15.92 -3.45
N GLN A 95 -14.57 16.39 -2.23
CA GLN A 95 -15.19 17.56 -1.60
C GLN A 95 -14.65 18.91 -2.09
N GLN A 96 -13.46 18.96 -2.71
CA GLN A 96 -12.88 20.19 -3.25
C GLN A 96 -13.45 20.60 -4.62
N ILE A 97 -14.18 19.72 -5.31
CA ILE A 97 -14.78 20.02 -6.63
C ILE A 97 -16.12 20.78 -6.50
N VAL A 98 -16.70 20.84 -5.30
CA VAL A 98 -18.04 21.43 -5.04
C VAL A 98 -17.98 22.82 -4.39
N LYS A 99 -16.86 23.54 -4.50
CA LYS A 99 -16.72 24.92 -3.98
C LYS A 99 -16.31 25.92 -5.04
#